data_AF-A0A098R1M5-F1
#
_entry.id   AF-A0A098R1M5-F1
#
_cell.length_a   1.000
_cell.length_b   1.000
_cell.length_c   1.000
_cell.angle_alpha   90.00
_cell.angle_beta   90.00
_cell.angle_gamma   90.00
#
_symmetry.space_group_name_H-M   'P 1'
#
loop_
_entity.id
_entity.type
_entity.pdbx_description
1 polymer ?
#
loop_
_entity_poly.entity_id
_entity_poly.type
_entity_poly.pdbx_seq_one_letter_code
_entity_poly.pdbx_strand_id
1 'polypeptide(L)'
;MKRELSVLPLPRDCTIAHIPELLKTCKALIQKKSPIMVQTGDVESMDLSGIQILLALKKTQATRSLELAFTEPLSTSFVKALTDAGIIQQEHLTPQELGKIFDQWVEEGMV
;
A
#
# COMPACT_ATOMS: atom_id res chain seq x y z
N MET A 1 -5.12 26.70 4.45
CA MET A 1 -4.49 26.01 3.29
C MET A 1 -5.08 24.62 3.20
N LYS A 2 -5.70 24.24 2.07
CA LYS A 2 -6.08 22.83 1.82
C LYS A 2 -4.79 22.05 1.57
N ARG A 3 -4.49 21.03 2.37
CA ARG A 3 -3.38 20.11 2.07
C ARG A 3 -3.74 19.41 0.75
N GLU A 4 -2.85 19.49 -0.24
CA GLU A 4 -3.00 18.73 -1.48
C GLU A 4 -2.85 17.24 -1.15
N LEU A 5 -3.79 16.42 -1.63
CA LEU A 5 -3.82 14.98 -1.42
C LEU A 5 -3.34 14.29 -2.69
N SER A 6 -2.36 13.40 -2.56
CA SER A 6 -1.92 12.55 -3.65
C SER A 6 -2.65 11.22 -3.63
N VAL A 7 -3.06 10.73 -4.80
CA VAL A 7 -3.71 9.43 -4.95
C VAL A 7 -2.75 8.47 -5.66
N LEU A 8 -2.56 7.29 -5.08
CA LEU A 8 -1.86 6.17 -5.69
C LEU A 8 -2.90 5.11 -6.09
N PRO A 9 -3.38 5.12 -7.36
CA PRO A 9 -4.17 4.01 -7.87
C PRO A 9 -3.25 2.80 -8.08
N LEU A 10 -3.52 1.70 -7.39
CA LEU A 10 -2.85 0.45 -7.70
C LEU A 10 -3.37 -0.09 -9.05
N PRO A 11 -2.49 -0.56 -9.94
CA PRO A 11 -2.91 -1.17 -11.19
C PRO A 11 -3.69 -2.46 -10.94
N ARG A 12 -4.51 -2.87 -11.91
CA ARG A 12 -5.24 -4.16 -11.86
C ARG A 12 -4.31 -5.34 -11.62
N ASP A 13 -3.12 -5.30 -12.22
CA ASP A 13 -2.08 -6.29 -12.04
C ASP A 13 -0.87 -5.71 -11.30
N CYS A 14 -0.74 -6.08 -10.03
CA CYS A 14 0.36 -5.72 -9.14
C CYS A 14 1.38 -6.86 -9.03
N THR A 15 1.85 -7.36 -10.18
CA THR A 15 2.90 -8.40 -10.26
C THR A 15 4.26 -7.84 -10.65
N ILE A 16 5.31 -8.65 -10.53
CA ILE A 16 6.69 -8.32 -10.89
C ILE A 16 6.83 -7.68 -12.28
N ALA A 17 5.97 -8.04 -13.23
CA ALA A 17 5.97 -7.50 -14.59
C ALA A 17 5.68 -5.99 -14.64
N HIS A 18 4.96 -5.45 -13.65
CA HIS A 18 4.49 -4.07 -13.61
C HIS A 18 5.08 -3.23 -12.46
N ILE A 19 6.02 -3.81 -11.70
CA ILE A 19 6.69 -3.12 -10.59
C ILE A 19 7.49 -1.90 -11.03
N PRO A 20 8.21 -1.89 -12.17
CA PRO A 20 8.95 -0.69 -12.61
C PRO A 20 8.05 0.54 -12.78
N GLU A 21 6.86 0.39 -13.37
CA GLU A 21 5.90 1.49 -13.51
C GLU A 21 5.35 1.93 -12.15
N LEU A 22 4.97 0.97 -11.30
CA LEU A 22 4.45 1.27 -9.97
C LEU A 22 5.48 2.02 -9.13
N LEU A 23 6.73 1.59 -9.14
CA LEU A 23 7.85 2.26 -8.46
C LEU A 23 8.07 3.68 -8.95
N LYS A 24 7.97 3.92 -10.25
CA LYS A 24 8.10 5.27 -10.83
C LYS A 24 7.01 6.19 -10.28
N THR A 25 5.78 5.71 -10.22
CA THR A 25 4.63 6.44 -9.65
C THR A 25 4.85 6.71 -8.16
N CYS A 26 5.20 5.69 -7.38
CA CYS A 26 5.50 5.83 -5.95
C CYS A 26 6.57 6.90 -5.68
N LYS A 27 7.68 6.87 -6.42
CA LYS A 27 8.77 7.86 -6.30
C LYS A 27 8.29 9.28 -6.58
N ALA A 28 7.49 9.46 -7.63
CA ALA A 28 6.93 10.76 -7.97
C ALA A 28 6.00 11.30 -6.87
N LEU A 29 5.17 10.44 -6.26
CA LEU A 29 4.26 10.85 -5.18
C LEU A 29 5.01 11.17 -3.88
N ILE A 30 6.01 10.37 -3.51
CA ILE A 30 6.84 10.62 -2.32
C ILE A 30 7.54 11.99 -2.42
N GLN A 31 7.99 12.39 -3.61
CA GLN A 31 8.65 13.69 -3.83
C GLN A 31 7.73 14.89 -3.57
N LYS A 32 6.41 14.73 -3.73
CA LYS A 32 5.43 15.80 -3.49
C LYS A 32 5.25 16.14 -2.01
N LYS A 33 5.68 15.27 -1.09
CA LYS A 33 5.52 15.41 0.37
C LYS A 33 4.07 15.68 0.82
N SER A 34 3.10 15.30 0.01
CA SER A 34 1.67 15.32 0.34
C SER A 34 1.25 13.97 0.92
N PRO A 35 0.19 13.91 1.76
CA PRO A 35 -0.44 12.65 2.14
C PRO A 35 -0.80 11.80 0.91
N ILE A 36 -0.63 10.49 1.00
CA ILE A 36 -0.92 9.52 -0.06
C ILE A 36 -2.11 8.65 0.32
N MET A 37 -3.13 8.64 -0.52
CA MET A 37 -4.23 7.67 -0.47
C MET A 37 -3.99 6.55 -1.48
N VAL A 38 -3.82 5.32 -0.99
CA VAL A 38 -3.63 4.12 -1.80
C VAL A 38 -4.99 3.51 -2.14
N GLN A 39 -5.34 3.51 -3.41
CA GLN A 39 -6.58 2.91 -3.91
C GLN A 39 -6.31 1.48 -4.38
N THR A 40 -7.03 0.53 -3.78
CA THR A 40 -6.85 -0.90 -4.03
C THR A 40 -8.02 -1.54 -4.76
N GLY A 41 -9.11 -0.80 -5.00
CA GLY A 41 -10.39 -1.33 -5.46
C GLY A 41 -10.36 -2.06 -6.81
N ASP A 42 -9.42 -1.70 -7.71
CA ASP A 42 -9.30 -2.29 -9.04
C ASP A 42 -8.30 -3.46 -9.11
N VAL A 43 -7.63 -3.82 -8.00
CA VAL A 43 -6.62 -4.88 -8.02
C VAL A 43 -7.27 -6.25 -8.23
N GLU A 44 -6.84 -6.97 -9.26
CA GLU A 44 -7.29 -8.32 -9.62
C GLU A 44 -6.22 -9.38 -9.37
N SER A 45 -4.95 -9.02 -9.49
CA SER A 45 -3.79 -9.87 -9.18
C SER A 45 -2.72 -9.09 -8.43
N MET A 46 -2.10 -9.75 -7.46
CA MET A 46 -0.96 -9.21 -6.72
C MET A 46 -0.04 -10.35 -6.30
N ASP A 47 1.26 -10.18 -6.52
CA ASP A 47 2.28 -11.09 -6.03
C ASP A 47 3.09 -10.48 -4.87
N LEU A 48 4.07 -11.23 -4.38
CA LEU A 48 4.96 -10.78 -3.31
C LEU A 48 5.73 -9.50 -3.66
N SER A 49 6.02 -9.24 -4.94
CA SER A 49 6.70 -8.01 -5.35
C SER A 49 5.78 -6.81 -5.18
N GLY A 50 4.51 -6.92 -5.56
CA GLY A 50 3.51 -5.88 -5.36
C GLY A 50 3.32 -5.56 -3.87
N ILE A 51 3.24 -6.59 -3.04
CA ILE A 51 3.17 -6.47 -1.59
C ILE A 51 4.39 -5.75 -1.01
N GLN A 52 5.60 -6.15 -1.43
CA GLN A 52 6.85 -5.52 -0.99
C GLN A 52 6.89 -4.02 -1.28
N ILE A 53 6.30 -3.56 -2.39
CA ILE A 53 6.21 -2.11 -2.68
C ILE A 53 5.33 -1.40 -1.64
N LEU A 54 4.21 -1.98 -1.24
CA LEU A 54 3.32 -1.37 -0.25
C LEU A 54 3.98 -1.31 1.13
N LEU A 55 4.67 -2.38 1.51
CA LEU A 55 5.45 -2.42 2.74
C LEU A 55 6.59 -1.38 2.72
N ALA A 56 7.29 -1.23 1.59
CA ALA A 56 8.32 -0.20 1.41
C ALA A 56 7.75 1.23 1.46
N LEU A 57 6.53 1.45 0.95
CA LEU A 57 5.83 2.73 1.10
C LEU A 57 5.51 3.04 2.57
N LYS A 58 5.07 2.04 3.34
CA LYS A 58 4.84 2.19 4.78
C LYS A 58 6.11 2.43 5.57
N LYS A 59 7.20 1.75 5.25
CA LYS A 59 8.51 2.09 5.81
C LYS A 59 8.95 3.52 5.47
N THR A 60 8.63 3.98 4.27
CA THR A 60 8.87 5.37 3.86
C THR A 60 8.01 6.37 4.65
N GLN A 61 6.77 6.01 4.99
CA GLN A 61 5.89 6.76 5.90
C GLN A 61 6.62 7.07 7.22
N ALA A 62 7.11 6.02 7.88
CA ALA A 62 7.78 6.12 9.17
C ALA A 62 9.08 6.94 9.13
N THR A 63 9.84 6.86 8.04
CA THR A 63 11.16 7.52 7.95
C THR A 63 11.12 8.94 7.39
N ARG A 64 10.05 9.36 6.71
CA ARG A 64 9.98 10.66 6.01
C ARG A 64 8.83 11.57 6.42
N SER A 65 8.12 11.25 7.51
CA SER A 65 6.92 11.98 7.96
C SER A 65 5.88 12.16 6.84
N LEU A 66 5.79 11.16 5.96
CA LEU A 66 4.77 11.07 4.93
C LEU A 66 3.54 10.43 5.58
N GLU A 67 2.33 10.88 5.27
CA GLU A 67 1.09 10.24 5.73
C GLU A 67 0.60 9.28 4.63
N LEU A 68 0.28 8.04 4.96
CA LEU A 68 -0.28 7.07 4.00
C LEU A 68 -1.49 6.34 4.58
N ALA A 69 -2.58 6.33 3.81
CA ALA A 69 -3.81 5.65 4.13
C ALA A 69 -4.30 4.79 2.96
N PHE A 70 -4.99 3.70 3.26
CA PHE A 70 -5.69 2.90 2.25
C PHE A 70 -7.14 3.38 2.12
N THR A 71 -7.73 3.22 0.94
CA THR A 71 -9.12 3.61 0.69
C THR A 71 -10.06 2.40 0.62
N GLU A 72 -11.34 2.63 0.90
CA GLU A 72 -12.39 1.65 0.61
C GLU A 72 -12.83 1.69 -0.87
N PRO A 73 -13.33 0.57 -1.41
CA PRO A 73 -13.26 -0.78 -0.83
C PRO A 73 -11.84 -1.38 -1.00
N LEU A 74 -11.47 -2.31 -0.11
CA LEU A 74 -10.33 -3.19 -0.36
C LEU A 74 -10.76 -4.26 -1.37
N SER A 75 -10.03 -4.45 -2.46
CA SER A 75 -10.40 -5.52 -3.41
C SER A 75 -10.18 -6.90 -2.78
N THR A 76 -11.04 -7.85 -3.15
CA THR A 76 -10.93 -9.23 -2.65
C THR A 76 -9.60 -9.87 -3.03
N SER A 77 -9.11 -9.64 -4.25
CA SER A 77 -7.81 -10.16 -4.69
C SER A 77 -6.65 -9.57 -3.90
N PHE A 78 -6.73 -8.29 -3.55
CA PHE A 78 -5.73 -7.62 -2.72
C PHE A 78 -5.68 -8.23 -1.31
N VAL A 79 -6.84 -8.34 -0.64
CA VAL A 79 -6.93 -8.98 0.69
C VAL A 79 -6.44 -10.41 0.62
N LYS A 80 -6.87 -11.18 -0.39
CA LYS A 80 -6.44 -12.57 -0.58
C LYS A 80 -4.91 -12.68 -0.72
N ALA A 81 -4.29 -11.81 -1.52
CA ALA A 81 -2.83 -11.83 -1.70
C ALA A 81 -2.09 -11.58 -0.38
N LEU A 82 -2.59 -10.66 0.47
CA LEU A 82 -2.02 -10.43 1.80
C LEU A 82 -2.21 -11.62 2.74
N THR A 83 -3.37 -12.29 2.69
CA THR A 83 -3.64 -13.51 3.46
C THR A 83 -2.73 -14.65 3.03
N ASP A 84 -2.61 -14.90 1.72
CA ASP A 84 -1.75 -15.93 1.15
C ASP A 84 -0.27 -15.69 1.48
N ALA A 85 0.14 -14.41 1.56
CA ALA A 85 1.49 -14.01 1.98
C ALA A 85 1.71 -14.07 3.50
N GLY A 86 0.69 -14.41 4.29
CA GLY A 86 0.77 -14.49 5.76
C GLY A 86 0.86 -13.13 6.46
N ILE A 87 0.49 -12.03 5.79
CA ILE A 87 0.53 -10.67 6.35
C ILE A 87 -0.69 -10.39 7.22
N ILE A 88 -1.86 -10.86 6.77
CA ILE A 88 -3.11 -10.77 7.51
C ILE A 88 -3.69 -12.17 7.69
N GLN A 89 -4.45 -12.37 8.77
CA GLN A 89 -5.09 -13.65 9.07
C GLN A 89 -6.62 -13.61 8.86
N GLN A 90 -7.17 -12.44 8.54
CA GLN A 90 -8.61 -12.21 8.45
C GLN A 90 -8.98 -11.81 7.02
N GLU A 91 -10.05 -12.41 6.50
CA GLU A 91 -10.57 -12.13 5.16
C GLU A 91 -11.43 -10.86 5.10
N HIS A 92 -11.81 -10.32 6.26
CA HIS A 92 -12.63 -9.12 6.39
C HIS A 92 -11.83 -8.10 7.19
N LEU A 93 -11.39 -7.05 6.52
CA LEU A 93 -10.52 -6.04 7.10
C LEU A 93 -10.88 -4.66 6.56
N THR A 94 -10.95 -3.67 7.44
CA THR A 94 -11.12 -2.27 7.04
C THR A 94 -9.77 -1.66 6.63
N PRO A 95 -9.75 -0.61 5.79
CA PRO A 95 -8.49 0.08 5.45
C PRO A 95 -7.74 0.64 6.67
N GLN A 96 -8.45 1.04 7.72
CA GLN A 96 -7.87 1.54 8.96
C GLN A 96 -7.16 0.41 9.73
N GLU A 97 -7.77 -0.77 9.80
CA GLU A 97 -7.13 -1.96 10.40
C GLU A 97 -5.90 -2.38 9.58
N LEU A 98 -5.98 -2.33 8.25
CA LEU A 98 -4.83 -2.61 7.39
C LEU A 98 -3.66 -1.67 7.67
N GLY A 99 -3.98 -0.37 7.76
CA GLY A 99 -3.02 0.66 8.10
C GLY A 99 -2.28 0.34 9.40
N LYS A 100 -3.02 -0.03 10.45
CA LYS A 100 -2.47 -0.39 11.77
C LYS A 100 -1.58 -1.63 11.71
N ILE A 101 -1.98 -2.68 10.98
CA ILE A 101 -1.16 -3.89 10.84
C ILE A 101 0.18 -3.53 10.20
N PHE A 102 0.16 -2.75 9.13
CA PHE A 102 1.40 -2.39 8.45
C PHE A 102 2.27 -1.46 9.30
N ASP A 103 1.67 -0.52 10.04
CA ASP A 103 2.40 0.35 10.95
C ASP A 103 3.08 -0.47 12.07
N GLN A 104 2.38 -1.46 12.66
CA GLN A 104 2.96 -2.38 13.65
C GLN A 104 4.15 -3.17 13.09
N TRP A 105 4.05 -3.68 11.86
CA TRP A 105 5.14 -4.43 11.23
C TRP A 105 6.40 -3.58 11.01
N VAL A 106 6.22 -2.30 10.69
CA VAL A 106 7.33 -1.34 10.55
C VAL A 106 7.95 -1.04 11.91
N GLU A 107 7.14 -0.89 12.97
CA GLU A 107 7.63 -0.66 14.34
C GLU A 107 8.40 -1.87 14.90
N GLU A 108 7.96 -3.09 14.61
CA GLU A 108 8.62 -4.34 15.01
C GLU A 108 9.88 -4.66 14.20
N GLY A 109 10.20 -3.87 13.17
CA GLY A 109 11.37 -4.07 12.32
C GLY A 109 11.29 -5.29 11.40
N MET A 110 10.08 -5.81 11.17
CA MET A 110 9.83 -6.92 10.25
C MET A 110 9.96 -6.51 8.77
N VAL A 111 9.94 -5.20 8.49
CA VAL A 111 10.06 -4.59 7.15
C VAL A 111 11.10 -3.49 7.12
#